data_AF-A0A8J4YKX9-F1
#
_entry.id   AF-A0A8J4YKX9-F1
#
_cell.length_a   1.000
_cell.length_b   1.000
_cell.length_c   1.000
_cell.angle_alpha   90.00
_cell.angle_beta   90.00
_cell.angle_gamma   90.00
#
_symmetry.space_group_name_H-M   'P 1'
#
loop_
_entity.id
_entity.type
_entity.pdbx_description
1 polymer ?
#
loop_
_entity_poly.entity_id
_entity_poly.type
_entity_poly.pdbx_seq_one_letter_code
_entity_poly.pdbx_strand_id
1 'polypeptide(L)'
;MYVLGGRRGSHVMETAKTSPDVRGRQKHQFASSSWLSFYLALHCFLVFLGYLEVASYKDEMEEWQSILHLFYIFLAYGALGGLYSAHQSSAGLEPVRLVVYLTMCQLLPMFPSSFFTTYVSCINFVSLLLWPVVKSERFVMADEMKKK
;
A
#
# COMPACT_ATOMS: atom_id res chain seq x y z
N MET A 1 9.57 -46.98 -30.93
CA MET A 1 8.22 -46.36 -30.87
C MET A 1 8.06 -45.79 -29.48
N TYR A 2 8.40 -44.52 -29.26
CA TYR A 2 8.32 -43.87 -27.94
C TYR A 2 7.01 -43.10 -27.85
N VAL A 3 6.14 -43.53 -26.93
CA VAL A 3 4.87 -42.87 -26.64
C VAL A 3 5.17 -41.63 -25.79
N LEU A 4 4.95 -40.44 -26.36
CA LEU A 4 5.03 -39.15 -25.69
C LEU A 4 3.89 -39.02 -24.67
N GLY A 5 4.22 -39.20 -23.39
CA GLY A 5 3.31 -38.97 -22.27
C GLY A 5 3.15 -37.47 -21.98
N GLY A 6 2.26 -36.81 -22.73
CA GLY A 6 1.75 -35.48 -22.40
C GLY A 6 0.86 -35.55 -21.17
N ARG A 7 1.40 -35.24 -19.97
CA ARG A 7 0.61 -35.04 -18.74
C ARG A 7 1.39 -34.36 -17.60
N ARG A 8 2.24 -33.38 -17.93
CA ARG A 8 3.05 -32.66 -16.92
C ARG A 8 2.77 -31.15 -16.80
N GLY A 9 1.74 -30.64 -17.47
CA GLY A 9 1.40 -29.21 -17.44
C GLY A 9 0.42 -28.80 -16.32
N SER A 10 -0.53 -29.66 -15.97
CA SER A 10 -1.66 -29.30 -15.09
C SER A 10 -1.34 -29.43 -13.59
N HIS A 11 -0.51 -30.39 -13.17
CA HIS A 11 -0.17 -30.59 -11.75
C HIS A 11 0.86 -29.59 -11.20
N VAL A 12 1.69 -29.01 -12.07
CA VAL A 12 2.69 -28.00 -11.67
C VAL A 12 2.01 -26.64 -11.42
N MET A 13 0.89 -26.38 -12.10
CA MET A 13 0.16 -25.13 -11.98
C MET A 13 -0.73 -25.08 -10.73
N GLU A 14 -1.22 -26.22 -10.23
CA GLU A 14 -1.93 -26.31 -8.94
C GLU A 14 -0.99 -26.21 -7.73
N THR A 15 0.19 -26.82 -7.81
CA THR A 15 1.19 -26.78 -6.72
C THR A 15 1.82 -25.39 -6.53
N ALA A 16 1.92 -24.60 -7.60
CA ALA A 16 2.37 -23.21 -7.51
C ALA A 16 1.42 -22.29 -6.71
N LYS A 17 0.12 -22.65 -6.63
CA LYS A 17 -0.91 -21.92 -5.88
C LYS A 17 -0.94 -22.26 -4.38
N THR A 18 -0.42 -23.41 -3.98
CA THR A 18 -0.43 -23.91 -2.61
C THR A 18 0.91 -23.75 -1.88
N SER A 19 2.00 -23.54 -2.62
CA SER A 19 3.29 -23.26 -1.99
C SER A 19 3.23 -21.93 -1.23
N PRO A 20 3.49 -21.93 0.08
CA PRO A 20 3.53 -20.70 0.86
C PRO A 20 4.59 -19.75 0.31
N ASP A 21 4.34 -18.45 0.47
CA ASP A 21 5.31 -17.39 0.17
C ASP A 21 6.60 -17.60 1.00
N VAL A 22 7.69 -16.90 0.66
CA VAL A 22 8.99 -16.96 1.37
C VAL A 22 8.84 -16.67 2.88
N ARG A 23 7.73 -16.03 3.27
CA ARG A 23 7.30 -15.73 4.64
C ARG A 23 6.36 -16.78 5.26
N GLY A 24 6.15 -17.93 4.63
CA GLY A 24 5.28 -19.00 5.13
C GLY A 24 3.77 -18.78 4.93
N ARG A 25 3.34 -17.72 4.21
CA ARG A 25 1.92 -17.36 4.04
C ARG A 25 1.29 -18.07 2.84
N GLN A 26 0.09 -18.65 2.99
CA GLN A 26 -0.61 -19.27 1.87
C GLN A 26 -0.99 -18.25 0.80
N LYS A 27 -0.65 -18.52 -0.47
CA LYS A 27 -0.88 -17.58 -1.59
C LYS A 27 -2.35 -17.19 -1.81
N HIS A 28 -3.30 -17.99 -1.33
CA HIS A 28 -4.73 -17.65 -1.39
C HIS A 28 -5.14 -16.47 -0.48
N GLN A 29 -4.26 -16.03 0.44
CA GLN A 29 -4.44 -14.77 1.18
C GLN A 29 -4.27 -13.51 0.32
N PHE A 30 -3.85 -13.67 -0.95
CA PHE A 30 -3.63 -12.59 -1.91
C PHE A 30 -4.65 -12.56 -3.06
N ALA A 31 -5.80 -13.23 -2.94
CA ALA A 31 -6.94 -12.89 -3.79
C ALA A 31 -7.42 -11.48 -3.42
N SER A 32 -6.69 -10.46 -3.86
CA SER A 32 -7.02 -9.07 -3.60
C SER A 32 -8.20 -8.69 -4.46
N SER A 33 -9.20 -8.06 -3.85
CA SER A 33 -10.23 -7.36 -4.62
C SER A 33 -9.56 -6.33 -5.53
N SER A 34 -10.19 -6.01 -6.66
CA SER A 34 -9.71 -4.95 -7.54
C SER A 34 -9.56 -3.62 -6.80
N TRP A 35 -10.41 -3.37 -5.79
CA TRP A 35 -10.34 -2.20 -4.91
C TRP A 35 -9.08 -2.16 -4.07
N LEU A 36 -8.69 -3.29 -3.48
CA LEU A 36 -7.45 -3.39 -2.71
C LEU A 36 -6.21 -3.19 -3.61
N SER A 37 -6.20 -3.77 -4.81
CA SER A 37 -5.11 -3.58 -5.77
C SER A 37 -5.03 -2.14 -6.26
N PHE A 38 -6.18 -1.49 -6.51
CA PHE A 38 -6.24 -0.08 -6.90
C PHE A 38 -5.75 0.84 -5.78
N TYR A 39 -6.20 0.59 -4.55
CA TYR A 39 -5.76 1.31 -3.36
C TYR A 39 -4.26 1.16 -3.13
N LEU A 40 -3.71 -0.03 -3.36
CA LEU A 40 -2.28 -0.28 -3.30
C LEU A 40 -1.52 0.54 -4.35
N ALA A 41 -2.01 0.56 -5.59
CA ALA A 41 -1.41 1.33 -6.67
C ALA A 41 -1.39 2.83 -6.36
N LEU A 42 -2.47 3.37 -5.77
CA LEU A 42 -2.52 4.77 -5.31
C LEU A 42 -1.46 5.07 -4.27
N HIS A 43 -1.25 4.19 -3.29
CA HIS A 43 -0.21 4.35 -2.28
C HIS A 43 1.20 4.26 -2.86
N CYS A 44 1.46 3.30 -3.75
CA CYS A 44 2.74 3.20 -4.46
C CYS A 44 3.02 4.45 -5.28
N PHE A 45 2.00 4.99 -5.96
CA PHE A 45 2.12 6.23 -6.73
C PHE A 45 2.40 7.44 -5.83
N LEU A 46 1.75 7.52 -4.66
CA LEU A 46 1.97 8.58 -3.68
C LEU A 46 3.39 8.56 -3.11
N VAL A 47 3.93 7.38 -2.80
CA VAL A 47 5.33 7.22 -2.37
C VAL A 47 6.29 7.59 -3.50
N PHE A 48 5.99 7.19 -4.74
CA PHE A 48 6.78 7.55 -5.91
C PHE A 48 6.84 9.07 -6.12
N LEU A 49 5.72 9.77 -5.98
CA LEU A 49 5.68 11.23 -6.06
C LEU A 49 6.55 11.88 -4.99
N GLY A 50 6.51 11.37 -3.74
CA GLY A 50 7.38 11.86 -2.68
C GLY A 50 8.87 11.70 -3.00
N TYR A 51 9.28 10.57 -3.58
CA TYR A 51 10.66 10.39 -4.04
C TYR A 51 11.02 11.31 -5.20
N LEU A 52 10.11 11.48 -6.17
CA LEU A 52 10.32 12.36 -7.31
C LEU A 52 10.53 13.80 -6.87
N GLU A 53 9.77 14.25 -5.86
CA GLU A 53 9.87 15.60 -5.34
C GLU A 53 11.18 15.84 -4.60
N VAL A 54 11.58 14.92 -3.70
CA VAL A 54 12.91 14.96 -3.06
C VAL A 54 14.02 14.98 -4.11
N ALA A 55 13.90 14.17 -5.17
CA ALA A 55 14.90 14.13 -6.24
C ALA A 55 14.93 15.42 -7.08
N SER A 56 13.79 16.08 -7.27
CA SER A 56 13.66 17.29 -8.10
C SER A 56 14.11 18.56 -7.38
N TYR A 57 13.91 18.63 -6.06
CA TYR A 57 14.18 19.82 -5.25
C TYR A 57 15.25 19.60 -4.17
N LYS A 58 16.06 18.53 -4.28
CA LYS A 58 17.08 18.15 -3.30
C LYS A 58 17.95 19.34 -2.85
N ASP A 59 18.37 20.17 -3.79
CA ASP A 59 19.30 21.28 -3.53
C ASP A 59 18.59 22.56 -3.02
N GLU A 60 17.25 22.60 -3.12
CA GLU A 60 16.39 23.72 -2.69
C GLU A 60 15.65 23.41 -1.38
N MET A 61 15.62 22.15 -0.94
CA MET A 61 14.94 21.72 0.27
C MET A 61 15.80 21.92 1.52
N GLU A 62 15.19 22.42 2.58
CA GLU A 62 15.81 22.47 3.90
C GLU A 62 15.92 21.07 4.51
N GLU A 63 16.93 20.83 5.35
CA GLU A 63 17.19 19.51 5.95
C GLU A 63 15.96 18.94 6.68
N TRP A 64 15.21 19.80 7.37
CA TRP A 64 14.00 19.39 8.08
C TRP A 64 12.87 18.95 7.14
N GLN A 65 12.77 19.53 5.93
CA GLN A 65 11.76 19.11 4.93
C GLN A 65 12.05 17.69 4.43
N SER A 66 13.33 17.36 4.23
CA SER A 66 13.75 16.01 3.87
C SER A 66 13.41 14.99 4.94
N ILE A 67 13.60 15.33 6.22
CA ILE A 67 13.24 14.48 7.37
C ILE A 67 11.72 14.26 7.41
N LEU A 68 10.92 15.29 7.18
CA LEU A 68 9.46 15.17 7.15
C LEU A 68 8.98 14.30 5.99
N HIS A 69 9.59 14.41 4.81
CA HIS A 69 9.27 13.53 3.68
C HIS A 69 9.61 12.07 3.98
N LEU A 70 10.76 11.80 4.59
CA LEU A 70 11.11 10.45 5.03
C LEU A 70 10.10 9.91 6.06
N PHE A 71 9.70 10.74 7.03
CA PHE A 71 8.68 10.37 8.01
C PHE A 71 7.32 10.09 7.35
N TYR A 72 6.94 10.90 6.36
CA TYR A 72 5.70 10.69 5.61
C TYR A 72 5.72 9.39 4.80
N ILE A 73 6.82 9.11 4.09
CA ILE A 73 7.03 7.85 3.36
C ILE A 73 6.98 6.66 4.32
N PHE A 74 7.61 6.78 5.49
CA PHE A 74 7.57 5.75 6.53
C PHE A 74 6.13 5.46 6.99
N LEU A 75 5.32 6.48 7.23
CA LEU A 75 3.91 6.31 7.59
C LEU A 75 3.08 5.69 6.45
N ALA A 76 3.36 6.05 5.19
CA ALA A 76 2.71 5.44 4.02
C ALA A 76 3.01 3.95 3.92
N TYR A 77 4.28 3.55 4.06
CA TYR A 77 4.66 2.14 4.10
C TYR A 77 4.07 1.43 5.32
N GLY A 78 4.02 2.07 6.49
CA GLY A 78 3.42 1.53 7.71
C GLY A 78 1.93 1.25 7.54
N ALA A 79 1.17 2.19 6.97
CA ALA A 79 -0.25 2.02 6.69
C ALA A 79 -0.50 0.87 5.70
N LEU A 80 0.31 0.79 4.64
CA LEU A 80 0.22 -0.25 3.62
C LEU A 80 0.62 -1.64 4.15
N GLY A 81 1.71 -1.74 4.91
CA GLY A 81 2.12 -2.97 5.59
C GLY A 81 1.08 -3.42 6.62
N GLY A 82 0.48 -2.47 7.31
CA GLY A 82 -0.65 -2.69 8.19
C GLY A 82 -1.84 -3.33 7.49
N LEU A 83 -2.18 -2.84 6.31
CA LEU A 83 -3.24 -3.37 5.47
C LEU A 83 -2.95 -4.80 4.95
N TYR A 84 -1.69 -5.15 4.74
CA TYR A 84 -1.22 -6.50 4.39
C TYR A 84 -1.20 -7.49 5.56
N SER A 85 -1.12 -6.98 6.79
CA SER A 85 -1.12 -7.80 8.00
C SER A 85 -2.53 -8.28 8.39
N ALA A 86 -3.59 -7.67 7.83
CA ALA A 86 -4.99 -7.92 8.21
C ALA A 86 -5.28 -7.76 9.72
N HIS A 87 -4.41 -7.05 10.44
CA HIS A 87 -4.56 -6.79 11.87
C HIS A 87 -5.56 -5.65 12.08
N GLN A 88 -6.54 -5.81 12.99
CA GLN A 88 -7.56 -4.77 13.20
C GLN A 88 -6.96 -3.45 13.70
N SER A 89 -5.90 -3.52 14.49
CA SER A 89 -5.15 -2.36 14.99
C SER A 89 -4.42 -1.62 13.87
N SER A 90 -3.96 -2.31 12.84
CA SER A 90 -3.24 -1.67 11.73
C SER A 90 -4.15 -0.99 10.73
N ALA A 91 -5.47 -1.24 10.82
CA ALA A 91 -6.44 -0.46 10.10
C ALA A 91 -6.46 1.01 10.58
N GLY A 92 -6.16 1.30 11.85
CA GLY A 92 -6.12 2.68 12.33
C GLY A 92 -5.02 3.56 11.69
N LEU A 93 -4.04 2.97 11.00
CA LEU A 93 -2.85 3.69 10.54
C LEU A 93 -3.11 4.62 9.36
N GLU A 94 -4.08 4.31 8.48
CA GLU A 94 -4.39 5.18 7.35
C GLU A 94 -5.00 6.53 7.76
N PRO A 95 -6.05 6.59 8.60
CA PRO A 95 -6.57 7.88 9.06
C PRO A 95 -5.52 8.65 9.87
N VAL A 96 -4.66 7.98 10.64
CA VAL A 96 -3.53 8.61 11.33
C VAL A 96 -2.57 9.24 10.33
N ARG A 97 -2.15 8.51 9.28
CA ARG A 97 -1.30 9.02 8.21
C ARG A 97 -1.90 10.26 7.54
N LEU A 98 -3.21 10.23 7.28
CA LEU A 98 -3.96 11.33 6.67
C LEU A 98 -4.03 12.58 7.57
N VAL A 99 -4.31 12.40 8.86
CA VAL A 99 -4.33 13.51 9.83
C VAL A 99 -2.94 14.13 9.97
N VAL A 100 -1.90 13.29 10.05
CA VAL A 100 -0.51 13.76 10.10
C VAL A 100 -0.19 14.56 8.83
N TYR A 101 -0.53 14.03 7.65
CA TYR A 101 -0.31 14.73 6.38
C TYR A 101 -0.98 16.11 6.33
N LEU A 102 -2.27 16.18 6.67
CA LEU A 102 -3.03 17.42 6.63
C LEU A 102 -2.48 18.44 7.65
N THR A 103 -2.16 17.99 8.86
CA THR A 103 -1.56 18.82 9.90
C THR A 103 -0.20 19.38 9.44
N MET A 104 0.64 18.52 8.85
CA MET A 104 1.97 18.92 8.37
C MET A 104 1.87 19.90 7.21
N CYS A 105 0.95 19.72 6.27
CA CYS A 105 0.74 20.67 5.17
C CYS A 105 0.22 22.04 5.64
N GLN A 106 -0.51 22.11 6.78
CA GLN A 106 -1.00 23.38 7.33
C GLN A 106 0.07 24.12 8.14
N LEU A 107 0.88 23.38 8.90
CA LEU A 107 1.88 23.97 9.78
C LEU A 107 3.20 24.26 9.07
N LEU A 108 3.52 23.51 8.02
CA LEU A 108 4.81 23.54 7.36
C LEU A 108 4.63 23.48 5.83
N PRO A 109 5.38 24.27 5.05
CA PRO A 109 5.45 24.12 3.60
C PRO A 109 6.21 22.83 3.29
N MET A 110 5.50 21.71 3.37
CA MET A 110 6.08 20.37 3.25
C MET A 110 6.59 20.09 1.84
N PHE A 111 6.04 20.79 0.85
CA PHE A 111 6.36 20.67 -0.56
C PHE A 111 6.72 22.04 -1.12
N PRO A 112 7.85 22.19 -1.85
CA PRO A 112 8.21 23.44 -2.51
C PRO A 112 7.17 23.87 -3.55
N SER A 113 6.47 22.90 -4.16
CA SER A 113 5.55 23.12 -5.25
C SER A 113 4.09 22.95 -4.82
N SER A 114 3.27 23.99 -5.05
CA SER A 114 1.82 23.94 -4.84
C SER A 114 1.12 22.91 -5.72
N PHE A 115 1.71 22.60 -6.89
CA PHE A 115 1.22 21.55 -7.78
C PHE A 115 1.32 20.18 -7.10
N PHE A 116 2.49 19.84 -6.54
CA PHE A 116 2.69 18.57 -5.83
C PHE A 116 1.79 18.46 -4.61
N THR A 117 1.69 19.52 -3.80
CA THR A 117 0.75 19.57 -2.67
C THR A 117 -0.68 19.27 -3.11
N THR A 118 -1.12 19.81 -4.25
CA THR A 118 -2.47 19.58 -4.77
C THR A 118 -2.66 18.13 -5.20
N TYR A 119 -1.75 17.57 -5.98
CA TYR A 119 -1.83 16.17 -6.44
C TYR A 119 -1.78 15.18 -5.28
N VAL A 120 -0.85 15.34 -4.35
CA VAL A 120 -0.71 14.48 -3.19
C VAL A 120 -1.95 14.62 -2.29
N SER A 121 -2.52 15.81 -2.14
CA SER A 121 -3.77 16.02 -1.40
C SER A 121 -4.97 15.35 -2.08
N CYS A 122 -5.09 15.41 -3.41
CA CYS A 122 -6.12 14.70 -4.16
C CYS A 122 -6.01 13.19 -3.98
N ILE A 123 -4.81 12.63 -4.08
CA ILE A 123 -4.60 11.19 -3.88
C ILE A 123 -4.95 10.79 -2.44
N ASN A 124 -4.52 11.57 -1.44
CA ASN A 124 -4.90 11.32 -0.05
C ASN A 124 -6.41 11.40 0.17
N PHE A 125 -7.10 12.33 -0.48
CA PHE A 125 -8.57 12.42 -0.42
C PHE A 125 -9.24 11.18 -1.03
N VAL A 126 -8.77 10.72 -2.18
CA VAL A 126 -9.26 9.47 -2.80
C VAL A 126 -8.97 8.28 -1.89
N SER A 127 -7.78 8.19 -1.29
CA SER A 127 -7.44 7.15 -0.32
C SER A 127 -8.37 7.16 0.90
N LEU A 128 -8.77 8.34 1.39
CA LEU A 128 -9.72 8.47 2.49
C LEU A 128 -11.13 7.99 2.12
N LEU A 129 -11.57 8.20 0.86
CA LEU A 129 -12.85 7.69 0.38
C LEU A 129 -12.84 6.18 0.15
N LEU A 130 -11.72 5.63 -0.30
CA LEU A 130 -11.55 4.19 -0.53
C LEU A 130 -11.33 3.41 0.77
N TRP A 131 -10.81 4.09 1.79
CA TRP A 131 -10.44 3.49 3.07
C TRP A 131 -11.54 2.60 3.69
N PRO A 132 -12.82 3.04 3.82
CA PRO A 132 -13.87 2.22 4.43
C PRO A 132 -14.16 0.96 3.63
N VAL A 133 -14.12 1.05 2.30
CA VAL A 133 -14.36 -0.07 1.38
C VAL A 133 -13.27 -1.13 1.60
N VAL A 134 -12.01 -0.72 1.54
CA VAL A 134 -10.86 -1.61 1.72
C VAL A 134 -10.82 -2.21 3.12
N LYS A 135 -11.12 -1.43 4.16
CA LYS A 135 -11.23 -1.89 5.55
C LYS A 135 -12.30 -2.97 5.69
N SER A 136 -13.47 -2.77 5.09
CA SER A 136 -14.59 -3.72 5.16
C SER A 136 -14.26 -5.06 4.50
N GLU A 137 -13.69 -5.03 3.29
CA GLU A 137 -13.29 -6.25 2.56
C GLU A 137 -12.20 -7.04 3.31
N ARG A 138 -11.24 -6.34 3.92
CA ARG A 138 -10.18 -6.98 4.71
C ARG A 138 -10.67 -7.60 6.00
N PHE A 139 -11.66 -7.01 6.67
CA PHE A 139 -12.23 -7.62 7.88
C PHE A 139 -13.09 -8.84 7.57
N VAL A 140 -13.87 -8.81 6.51
CA VAL A 140 -14.62 -9.99 6.05
C VAL A 140 -13.65 -11.14 5.76
N MET A 141 -12.56 -10.89 5.04
CA MET A 141 -11.53 -11.90 4.76
C MET A 141 -10.80 -12.39 6.03
N ALA A 142 -10.49 -11.51 6.98
CA ALA A 142 -9.83 -11.89 8.23
C ALA A 142 -10.71 -12.79 9.11
N ASP A 143 -12.01 -12.53 9.15
CA ASP A 143 -12.98 -13.33 9.91
C ASP A 143 -13.23 -14.69 9.26
N GLU A 144 -13.27 -14.76 7.93
CA GLU A 144 -13.32 -16.05 7.20
C GLU A 144 -12.09 -16.92 7.46
N MET A 145 -10.91 -16.31 7.60
CA MET A 145 -9.66 -17.02 7.90
C MET A 145 -9.59 -17.55 9.34
N LYS A 146 -10.28 -16.94 10.31
CA LYS A 146 -10.34 -17.42 11.70
C LYS A 146 -11.32 -18.58 11.90
N LYS A 147 -12.26 -18.78 10.97
CA LYS A 147 -13.29 -19.83 11.03
C LYS A 147 -12.84 -21.15 10.37
N LYS A 148 -11.70 -21.17 9.69
CA LYS A 148 -11.06 -22.35 9.11
C LYS A 148 -9.94 -22.85 10.01
#